data_AF-A0A9E4C5M6-F1
#
_entry.id   AF-A0A9E4C5M6-F1
#
_cell.length_a   1.000
_cell.length_b   1.000
_cell.length_c   1.000
_cell.angle_alpha   90.00
_cell.angle_beta   90.00
_cell.angle_gamma   90.00
#
_symmetry.space_group_name_H-M   'P 1'
#
loop_
_entity.id
_entity.type
_entity.pdbx_description
1 polymer ?
#
loop_
_entity_poly.entity_id
_entity_poly.type
_entity_poly.pdbx_seq_one_letter_code
_entity_poly.pdbx_strand_id
1 'polypeptide(L)'
;ASGTTMKETLLTAVYENLPNNALANCVQRNLEFVGAHTYSDEAKEFARKLGYETPLSEEVSPLDPADIRPSNERGNVSWLTPLGNLMTTCHAPGTPGHSWLATQQYGMEIGEKGMMTSAKTMACTVLELISNENVLKQVREEFEEKTRGFTYDPLIPEGQKPNPLGMR
;
A
#
# COMPACT_ATOMS: atom_id res chain seq x y z
N ALA A 1 21.39 29.52 -27.92
CA ALA A 1 20.07 28.92 -27.66
C ALA A 1 20.02 27.54 -28.33
N SER A 2 19.58 26.49 -27.63
CA SER A 2 19.72 25.08 -28.06
C SER A 2 18.82 24.65 -29.22
N GLY A 3 17.94 25.52 -29.75
CA GLY A 3 17.00 25.19 -30.82
C GLY A 3 15.92 24.17 -30.43
N THR A 4 15.78 23.86 -29.14
CA THR A 4 14.84 22.85 -28.64
C THR A 4 13.46 23.46 -28.43
N THR A 5 12.42 22.70 -28.79
CA THR A 5 11.02 22.98 -28.42
C THR A 5 10.54 21.95 -27.41
N MET A 6 9.79 22.40 -26.40
CA MET A 6 9.16 21.54 -25.40
C MET A 6 7.65 21.56 -25.64
N LYS A 7 7.01 20.39 -25.55
CA LYS A 7 5.56 20.26 -25.49
C LYS A 7 5.21 19.53 -24.21
N GLU A 8 4.45 20.18 -23.34
CA GLU A 8 3.88 19.56 -22.16
C GLU A 8 2.54 18.92 -22.52
N THR A 9 2.24 17.78 -21.90
CA THR A 9 0.93 17.14 -22.02
C THR A 9 0.65 16.47 -20.69
N LEU A 10 -0.47 16.84 -20.06
CA LEU A 10 -0.93 16.17 -18.85
C LEU A 10 -1.34 14.74 -19.23
N LEU A 11 -0.64 13.75 -18.69
CA LEU A 11 -0.92 12.34 -18.97
C LEU A 11 -1.80 11.71 -17.90
N THR A 12 -1.56 12.06 -16.64
CA THR A 12 -2.29 11.53 -15.48
C THR A 12 -2.24 12.53 -14.34
N ALA A 13 -3.26 12.52 -13.50
CA ALA A 13 -3.33 13.26 -12.25
C ALA A 13 -4.17 12.44 -11.27
N VAL A 14 -3.78 12.46 -10.00
CA VAL A 14 -4.46 11.73 -8.93
C VAL A 14 -4.59 12.65 -7.73
N TYR A 15 -5.71 12.55 -7.03
CA TYR A 15 -5.86 13.22 -5.74
C TYR A 15 -4.85 12.67 -4.73
N GLU A 16 -4.49 13.49 -3.75
CA GLU A 16 -3.78 13.04 -2.56
C GLU A 16 -4.57 11.96 -1.83
N ASN A 17 -3.87 11.11 -1.07
CA ASN A 17 -4.53 10.11 -0.24
C ASN A 17 -5.26 10.80 0.92
N LEU A 18 -6.55 10.52 1.08
CA LEU A 18 -7.35 10.91 2.22
C LEU A 18 -7.20 9.85 3.34
N PRO A 19 -6.52 10.14 4.45
CA PRO A 19 -6.32 9.15 5.51
C PRO A 19 -7.64 8.84 6.24
N ASN A 20 -7.82 7.59 6.67
CA ASN A 20 -8.85 7.19 7.62
C ASN A 20 -8.19 6.49 8.81
N ASN A 21 -8.02 7.22 9.91
CA ASN A 21 -7.28 6.79 11.09
C ASN A 21 -8.02 5.66 11.82
N ALA A 22 -9.35 5.73 11.91
CA ALA A 22 -10.15 4.65 12.49
C ALA A 22 -9.90 3.32 11.76
N LEU A 23 -9.87 3.33 10.42
CA LEU A 23 -9.61 2.15 9.61
C LEU A 23 -8.14 1.72 9.69
N ALA A 24 -7.19 2.67 9.66
CA ALA A 24 -5.77 2.37 9.81
C ALA A 24 -5.46 1.71 11.15
N ASN A 25 -6.05 2.20 12.24
CA ASN A 25 -5.93 1.59 13.57
C ASN A 25 -6.58 0.20 13.62
N CYS A 26 -7.70 -0.01 12.93
CA CYS A 26 -8.32 -1.33 12.81
C CYS A 26 -7.39 -2.32 12.09
N VAL A 27 -6.81 -1.91 10.95
CA VAL A 27 -5.82 -2.72 10.22
C VAL A 27 -4.61 -3.02 11.09
N GLN A 28 -4.06 -2.03 11.80
CA GLN A 28 -2.89 -2.19 12.67
C GLN A 28 -3.15 -3.21 13.79
N ARG A 29 -4.27 -3.09 14.52
CA ARG A 29 -4.62 -4.07 15.56
C ARG A 29 -4.74 -5.49 15.02
N ASN A 30 -5.32 -5.64 13.82
CA ASN A 30 -5.44 -6.95 13.19
C ASN A 30 -4.08 -7.49 12.71
N LEU A 31 -3.17 -6.62 12.26
CA LEU A 31 -1.80 -7.01 11.92
C LEU A 31 -1.05 -7.49 13.17
N GLU A 32 -1.17 -6.77 14.28
CA GLU A 32 -0.60 -7.15 15.58
C GLU A 32 -1.18 -8.49 16.09
N PHE A 33 -2.49 -8.70 15.92
CA PHE A 33 -3.15 -9.95 16.26
C PHE A 33 -2.68 -11.13 15.39
N VAL A 34 -2.56 -10.92 14.07
CA VAL A 34 -2.05 -11.95 13.14
C VAL A 34 -0.57 -12.24 13.41
N GLY A 35 0.19 -11.22 13.78
CA GLY A 35 1.61 -11.31 14.07
C GLY A 35 2.49 -11.41 12.83
N ALA A 36 3.79 -11.20 13.05
CA ALA A 36 4.80 -11.41 12.03
C ALA A 36 5.03 -12.90 11.79
N HIS A 37 5.43 -13.25 10.57
CA HIS A 37 5.77 -14.62 10.21
C HIS A 37 7.25 -14.86 10.51
N THR A 38 7.56 -16.11 10.88
CA THR A 38 8.94 -16.58 10.93
C THR A 38 9.35 -17.18 9.59
N TYR A 39 10.64 -17.08 9.27
CA TYR A 39 11.22 -17.60 8.04
C TYR A 39 12.14 -18.77 8.33
N SER A 40 12.23 -19.71 7.37
CA SER A 40 13.19 -20.78 7.42
C SER A 40 14.64 -20.27 7.41
N ASP A 41 15.57 -21.11 7.87
CA ASP A 41 17.00 -20.83 7.80
C ASP A 41 17.47 -20.66 6.35
N GLU A 42 16.86 -21.38 5.40
CA GLU A 42 17.14 -21.26 3.97
C GLU A 42 16.76 -19.87 3.44
N ALA A 43 15.58 -19.36 3.80
CA ALA A 43 15.15 -18.02 3.43
C ALA A 43 16.06 -16.93 4.03
N LYS A 44 16.45 -17.09 5.30
CA LYS A 44 17.38 -16.18 5.98
C LYS A 44 18.76 -16.19 5.33
N GLU A 45 19.28 -17.36 4.99
CA GLU A 45 20.57 -17.52 4.32
C GLU A 45 20.54 -16.97 2.88
N PHE A 46 19.43 -17.14 2.16
CA PHE A 46 19.24 -16.55 0.84
C PHE A 46 19.35 -15.01 0.89
N ALA A 47 18.65 -14.38 1.83
CA ALA A 47 18.72 -12.93 2.00
C ALA A 47 20.15 -12.45 2.39
N ARG A 48 20.88 -13.22 3.21
CA ARG A 48 22.29 -12.92 3.51
C ARG A 48 23.18 -12.99 2.28
N LYS A 49 22.97 -13.95 1.38
CA LYS A 49 23.70 -14.06 0.10
C LYS A 49 23.44 -12.89 -0.84
N LEU A 50 22.29 -12.24 -0.72
CA LEU A 50 22.00 -10.98 -1.44
C LEU A 50 22.67 -9.74 -0.82
N GLY A 51 23.36 -9.91 0.32
CA GLY A 51 24.11 -8.83 1.00
C GLY A 51 23.35 -8.16 2.14
N TYR A 52 22.22 -8.72 2.61
CA TYR A 52 21.45 -8.16 3.72
C TYR A 52 21.86 -8.79 5.07
N GLU A 53 22.51 -8.01 5.95
CA GLU A 53 23.02 -8.48 7.26
C GLU A 53 21.90 -8.85 8.25
N THR A 54 20.79 -8.10 8.23
CA THR A 54 19.57 -8.41 8.98
C THR A 54 18.51 -8.90 7.99
N PRO A 55 18.50 -10.21 7.68
CA PRO A 55 17.93 -10.69 6.43
C PRO A 55 16.42 -10.45 6.33
N LEU A 56 15.67 -10.63 7.41
CA LEU A 56 14.20 -10.60 7.41
C LEU A 56 13.67 -10.18 8.78
N SER A 57 12.78 -9.18 8.82
CA SER A 57 12.10 -8.78 10.06
C SER A 57 11.00 -9.78 10.40
N GLU A 58 11.02 -10.28 11.64
CA GLU A 58 10.01 -11.17 12.21
C GLU A 58 9.19 -10.42 13.29
N GLU A 59 9.08 -9.09 13.15
CA GLU A 59 8.35 -8.20 14.04
C GLU A 59 7.33 -7.33 13.29
N VAL A 60 6.26 -6.94 13.98
CA VAL A 60 5.28 -5.98 13.47
C VAL A 60 5.73 -4.57 13.86
N SER A 61 5.98 -3.72 12.85
CA SER A 61 6.27 -2.30 13.09
C SER A 61 5.00 -1.55 13.50
N PRO A 62 5.12 -0.53 14.37
CA PRO A 62 3.99 0.34 14.69
C PRO A 62 3.51 1.09 13.44
N LEU A 63 2.23 1.43 13.41
CA LEU A 63 1.66 2.29 12.38
C LEU A 63 2.38 3.65 12.37
N ASP A 64 2.92 4.02 11.21
CA ASP A 64 3.46 5.36 10.96
C ASP A 64 2.47 6.16 10.08
N PRO A 65 1.75 7.15 10.65
CA PRO A 65 0.85 8.01 9.88
C PRO A 65 1.55 8.85 8.80
N ALA A 66 2.88 8.99 8.87
CA ALA A 66 3.68 9.73 7.92
C ALA A 66 4.23 8.85 6.77
N ASP A 67 4.03 7.52 6.79
CA ASP A 67 4.43 6.64 5.67
C ASP A 67 3.49 6.84 4.46
N ILE A 68 3.76 7.93 3.73
CA ILE A 68 3.07 8.27 2.50
C ILE A 68 3.88 7.69 1.34
N ARG A 69 3.38 6.60 0.75
CA ARG A 69 3.95 6.07 -0.50
C ARG A 69 3.30 6.74 -1.71
N PRO A 70 4.03 7.54 -2.51
CA PRO A 70 3.50 8.21 -3.69
C PRO A 70 3.36 7.24 -4.88
N SER A 71 2.92 7.76 -6.03
CA SER A 71 2.82 7.02 -7.30
C SER A 71 1.79 5.88 -7.30
N ASN A 72 0.58 6.15 -6.83
CA ASN A 72 -0.54 5.21 -6.90
C ASN A 72 -1.87 5.95 -7.07
N GLU A 73 -2.85 5.27 -7.64
CA GLU A 73 -4.18 5.82 -7.96
C GLU A 73 -5.18 5.75 -6.79
N ARG A 74 -4.80 5.11 -5.69
CA ARG A 74 -5.68 4.88 -4.53
C ARG A 74 -6.18 6.18 -3.89
N GLY A 75 -5.47 7.30 -4.10
CA GLY A 75 -5.92 8.62 -3.65
C GLY A 75 -7.31 8.95 -4.18
N ASN A 76 -7.55 8.74 -5.47
CA ASN A 76 -8.87 8.93 -6.08
C ASN A 76 -9.95 8.09 -5.37
N VAL A 77 -9.64 6.83 -5.01
CA VAL A 77 -10.59 5.94 -4.31
C VAL A 77 -10.82 6.40 -2.87
N SER A 78 -9.78 6.89 -2.18
CA SER A 78 -9.88 7.35 -0.80
C SER A 78 -10.79 8.56 -0.60
N TRP A 79 -11.09 9.31 -1.66
CA TRP A 79 -12.08 10.40 -1.66
C TRP A 79 -13.51 9.93 -1.96
N LEU A 80 -13.68 8.70 -2.46
CA LEU A 80 -14.98 8.11 -2.79
C LEU A 80 -15.50 7.14 -1.71
N THR A 81 -14.59 6.52 -0.97
CA THR A 81 -14.92 5.54 0.09
C THR A 81 -13.79 5.47 1.12
N PRO A 82 -14.06 5.08 2.38
CA PRO A 82 -12.99 4.80 3.33
C PRO A 82 -11.97 3.80 2.76
N LEU A 83 -10.68 4.15 2.86
CA LEU A 83 -9.59 3.35 2.33
C LEU A 83 -8.52 3.11 3.40
N GLY A 84 -8.19 1.84 3.63
CA GLY A 84 -7.13 1.40 4.51
C GLY A 84 -5.92 0.92 3.71
N ASN A 85 -4.72 1.04 4.27
CA ASN A 85 -3.50 0.50 3.68
C ASN A 85 -2.88 -0.52 4.63
N LEU A 86 -2.25 -1.54 4.05
CA LEU A 86 -1.49 -2.55 4.77
C LEU A 86 -0.17 -2.77 4.05
N MET A 87 0.90 -2.92 4.82
CA MET A 87 2.21 -3.29 4.31
C MET A 87 2.74 -4.48 5.10
N THR A 88 3.24 -5.47 4.37
CA THR A 88 3.89 -6.66 4.92
C THR A 88 5.20 -6.89 4.18
N THR A 89 6.20 -7.39 4.89
CA THR A 89 7.52 -7.68 4.32
C THR A 89 7.44 -8.87 3.36
N CYS A 90 7.61 -8.64 2.06
CA CYS A 90 7.64 -9.69 1.02
C CYS A 90 9.04 -9.84 0.39
N HIS A 91 10.03 -9.12 0.90
CA HIS A 91 11.45 -9.17 0.53
C HIS A 91 12.29 -8.63 1.69
N ALA A 92 13.58 -8.92 1.73
CA ALA A 92 14.52 -8.41 2.73
C ALA A 92 14.44 -6.86 2.84
N PRO A 93 14.43 -6.30 4.07
CA PRO A 93 14.51 -4.86 4.29
C PRO A 93 15.72 -4.25 3.58
N GLY A 94 15.52 -3.11 2.90
CA GLY A 94 16.55 -2.47 2.10
C GLY A 94 16.66 -2.98 0.65
N THR A 95 15.88 -4.00 0.26
CA THR A 95 15.76 -4.37 -1.16
C THR A 95 15.04 -3.26 -1.93
N PRO A 96 15.64 -2.68 -2.99
CA PRO A 96 14.95 -1.70 -3.82
C PRO A 96 13.75 -2.32 -4.54
N GLY A 97 12.58 -1.68 -4.44
CA GLY A 97 11.44 -2.01 -5.28
C GLY A 97 11.79 -1.89 -6.77
N HIS A 98 11.05 -2.59 -7.64
CA HIS A 98 11.30 -2.63 -9.08
C HIS A 98 12.70 -3.10 -9.49
N SER A 99 13.36 -3.90 -8.65
CA SER A 99 14.67 -4.49 -8.94
C SER A 99 14.58 -5.99 -9.15
N TRP A 100 15.57 -6.54 -9.85
CA TRP A 100 15.73 -7.99 -9.98
C TRP A 100 15.96 -8.68 -8.63
N LEU A 101 16.57 -7.98 -7.67
CA LEU A 101 16.75 -8.47 -6.30
C LEU A 101 15.42 -8.69 -5.58
N ALA A 102 14.43 -7.82 -5.82
CA ALA A 102 13.09 -8.00 -5.29
C ALA A 102 12.39 -9.18 -5.97
N THR A 103 12.47 -9.27 -7.30
CA THR A 103 11.85 -10.35 -8.09
C THR A 103 12.30 -11.74 -7.64
N GLN A 104 13.59 -11.92 -7.33
CA GLN A 104 14.11 -13.21 -6.86
C GLN A 104 13.48 -13.66 -5.54
N GLN A 105 13.09 -12.73 -4.66
CA GLN A 105 12.54 -13.04 -3.34
C GLN A 105 11.03 -13.27 -3.35
N TYR A 106 10.31 -12.60 -4.26
CA TYR A 106 8.85 -12.72 -4.35
C TYR A 106 8.35 -14.11 -4.70
N GLY A 107 9.13 -14.88 -5.47
CA GLY A 107 8.80 -16.27 -5.83
C GLY A 107 9.19 -17.30 -4.78
N MET A 108 9.68 -16.88 -3.62
CA MET A 108 10.17 -17.74 -2.55
C MET A 108 9.24 -17.68 -1.32
N GLU A 109 9.58 -18.48 -0.31
CA GLU A 109 8.94 -18.42 1.01
C GLU A 109 8.86 -16.99 1.56
N ILE A 110 9.87 -16.14 1.30
CA ILE A 110 9.90 -14.75 1.76
C ILE A 110 8.66 -13.97 1.27
N GLY A 111 8.39 -14.01 -0.05
CA GLY A 111 7.21 -13.38 -0.64
C GLY A 111 5.91 -14.03 -0.20
N GLU A 112 5.87 -15.37 -0.16
CA GLU A 112 4.68 -16.14 0.23
C GLU A 112 4.23 -15.82 1.66
N LYS A 113 5.15 -15.82 2.63
CA LYS A 113 4.85 -15.54 4.06
C LYS A 113 4.36 -14.12 4.25
N GLY A 114 4.99 -13.14 3.59
CA GLY A 114 4.51 -11.77 3.58
C GLY A 114 3.08 -11.66 3.05
N MET A 115 2.80 -12.28 1.90
CA MET A 115 1.47 -12.34 1.30
C MET A 115 0.43 -13.00 2.23
N MET A 116 0.79 -14.10 2.90
CA MET A 116 -0.10 -14.79 3.84
C MET A 116 -0.41 -13.95 5.08
N THR A 117 0.57 -13.18 5.58
CA THR A 117 0.35 -12.17 6.63
C THR A 117 -0.69 -11.16 6.20
N SER A 118 -0.52 -10.64 4.98
CA SER A 118 -1.39 -9.61 4.42
C SER A 118 -2.83 -10.11 4.26
N ALA A 119 -2.98 -11.29 3.65
CA ALA A 119 -4.29 -11.91 3.42
C ALA A 119 -5.06 -12.16 4.73
N LYS A 120 -4.39 -12.71 5.75
CA LYS A 120 -5.00 -12.94 7.07
C LYS A 120 -5.40 -11.63 7.72
N THR A 121 -4.53 -10.62 7.69
CA THR A 121 -4.79 -9.31 8.28
C THR A 121 -5.99 -8.64 7.62
N MET A 122 -6.07 -8.67 6.29
CA MET A 122 -7.23 -8.15 5.55
C MET A 122 -8.51 -8.89 5.92
N ALA A 123 -8.47 -10.23 6.00
CA ALA A 123 -9.63 -11.04 6.37
C ALA A 123 -10.11 -10.73 7.80
N CYS A 124 -9.19 -10.64 8.77
CA CYS A 124 -9.49 -10.27 10.15
C CYS A 124 -10.06 -8.84 10.24
N THR A 125 -9.49 -7.89 9.48
CA THR A 125 -9.99 -6.50 9.41
C THR A 125 -11.42 -6.46 8.87
N VAL A 126 -11.70 -7.18 7.78
CA VAL A 126 -13.06 -7.27 7.23
C VAL A 126 -14.00 -7.90 8.25
N LEU A 127 -13.57 -8.97 8.92
CA LEU A 127 -14.36 -9.62 9.97
C LEU A 127 -14.67 -8.67 11.12
N GLU A 128 -13.71 -7.88 11.60
CA GLU A 128 -13.94 -6.87 12.65
C GLU A 128 -14.92 -5.80 12.17
N LEU A 129 -14.77 -5.29 10.94
CA LEU A 129 -15.68 -4.28 10.39
C LEU A 129 -17.13 -4.77 10.27
N ILE A 130 -17.35 -6.04 9.91
CA ILE A 130 -18.71 -6.59 9.78
C ILE A 130 -19.30 -7.07 11.11
N SER A 131 -18.47 -7.41 12.10
CA SER A 131 -18.93 -7.92 13.40
C SER A 131 -19.00 -6.87 14.51
N ASN A 132 -18.29 -5.74 14.34
CA ASN A 132 -18.25 -4.65 15.31
C ASN A 132 -18.78 -3.35 14.69
N GLU A 133 -20.07 -3.12 14.88
CA GLU A 133 -20.77 -1.93 14.37
C GLU A 133 -20.14 -0.61 14.83
N ASN A 134 -19.54 -0.56 16.02
CA ASN A 134 -18.91 0.64 16.54
C ASN A 134 -17.66 1.02 15.73
N VAL A 135 -16.84 0.05 15.34
CA VAL A 135 -15.64 0.31 14.52
C VAL A 135 -16.05 0.78 13.13
N LEU A 136 -17.02 0.12 12.50
CA LEU A 136 -17.53 0.52 11.20
C LEU A 136 -18.15 1.94 11.24
N LYS A 137 -18.88 2.26 12.31
CA LYS A 137 -19.44 3.60 12.51
C LYS A 137 -18.34 4.66 12.60
N GLN A 138 -17.31 4.45 13.40
CA GLN A 138 -16.18 5.38 13.52
C GLN A 138 -15.47 5.62 12.17
N VAL A 139 -15.25 4.55 11.40
CA VAL A 139 -14.65 4.63 10.06
C VAL A 139 -15.50 5.50 9.12
N ARG A 140 -16.82 5.33 9.16
CA ARG A 140 -17.76 6.11 8.33
C ARG A 140 -17.84 7.57 8.77
N GLU A 141 -17.97 7.82 10.07
CA GLU A 141 -18.07 9.18 10.62
C GLU A 141 -16.82 10.00 10.29
N GLU A 142 -15.62 9.43 10.45
CA GLU A 142 -14.38 10.12 10.09
C GLU A 142 -14.31 10.43 8.58
N PHE A 143 -14.76 9.49 7.73
CA PHE A 143 -14.78 9.69 6.29
C PHE A 143 -15.78 10.79 5.90
N GLU A 144 -17.03 10.71 6.38
CA GLU A 144 -18.08 11.70 6.10
C GLU A 144 -17.71 13.10 6.57
N GLU A 145 -17.01 13.22 7.71
CA GLU A 145 -16.47 14.48 8.17
C GLU A 145 -15.42 15.04 7.21
N LYS A 146 -14.45 14.21 6.81
CA LYS A 146 -13.35 14.60 5.94
C LYS A 146 -13.76 14.91 4.50
N THR A 147 -14.81 14.28 3.99
CA THR A 147 -15.34 14.51 2.65
C THR A 147 -16.53 15.47 2.63
N ARG A 148 -16.82 16.15 3.75
CA ARG A 148 -17.98 17.05 3.84
C ARG A 148 -17.86 18.19 2.83
N GLY A 149 -18.84 18.27 1.93
CA GLY A 149 -18.87 19.29 0.89
C GLY A 149 -17.88 19.04 -0.27
N PHE A 150 -17.17 17.92 -0.26
CA PHE A 150 -16.34 17.49 -1.38
C PHE A 150 -17.24 16.94 -2.50
N THR A 151 -16.94 17.31 -3.74
CA THR A 151 -17.50 16.70 -4.94
C THR A 151 -16.34 16.22 -5.78
N TYR A 152 -16.33 14.92 -6.11
CA TYR A 152 -15.28 14.33 -6.91
C TYR A 152 -15.27 14.91 -8.33
N ASP A 153 -14.12 15.43 -8.75
CA ASP A 153 -13.89 15.96 -10.09
C ASP A 153 -12.64 15.29 -10.69
N PRO A 154 -12.77 14.42 -11.70
CA PRO A 154 -11.61 13.78 -12.31
C PRO A 154 -10.55 14.82 -12.73
N LEU A 155 -9.34 14.73 -12.18
CA LEU A 155 -8.24 15.64 -12.54
C LEU A 155 -7.73 15.45 -13.97
N ILE A 156 -8.19 14.40 -14.65
CA ILE A 156 -7.90 14.12 -16.04
C ILE A 156 -9.07 14.67 -16.89
N PRO A 157 -8.80 15.48 -17.92
CA PRO A 157 -9.85 16.04 -18.78
C PRO A 157 -10.74 14.99 -19.42
N GLU A 158 -12.01 15.32 -19.59
CA GLU A 158 -12.95 14.48 -20.33
C GLU A 158 -12.43 14.23 -21.75
N GLY A 159 -12.47 12.98 -22.20
CA GLY A 159 -12.01 12.58 -23.52
C GLY A 159 -10.49 12.46 -23.69
N GLN A 160 -9.70 12.63 -22.62
CA GLN A 160 -8.27 12.32 -22.63
C GLN A 160 -8.06 10.85 -23.09
N LYS A 161 -7.32 10.68 -24.17
CA LYS A 161 -6.98 9.35 -24.69
C LYS A 161 -5.80 8.76 -23.90
N PRO A 162 -5.74 7.42 -23.73
CA PRO A 162 -4.56 6.76 -23.22
C PRO A 162 -3.31 7.16 -24.03
N ASN A 163 -2.13 7.05 -23.41
CA ASN A 163 -0.86 7.40 -24.05
C ASN A 163 -0.78 6.75 -25.45
N PRO A 164 -0.62 7.55 -26.53
CA PRO A 164 -0.61 7.05 -27.91
C PRO A 164 0.53 6.07 -28.20
N LEU A 165 1.52 5.94 -27.32
CA LEU A 165 2.61 4.98 -27.48
C LEU A 165 2.19 3.52 -27.23
N GLY A 166 1.04 3.24 -26.61
CA GLY A 166 0.51 1.86 -26.45
C GLY A 166 1.43 0.87 -25.73
N MET A 167 2.61 1.29 -25.26
CA MET A 167 3.56 0.46 -24.55
C MET A 167 3.14 0.41 -23.09
N ARG A 168 2.70 -0.79 -22.69
CA ARG A 168 2.77 -1.25 -21.30
C ARG A 168 4.24 -1.41 -20.90
#